data_AF-A0A923MH16-F1
#
_entry.id   AF-A0A923MH16-F1
#
_cell.length_a   1.000
_cell.length_b   1.000
_cell.length_c   1.000
_cell.angle_alpha   90.00
_cell.angle_beta   90.00
_cell.angle_gamma   90.00
#
_symmetry.space_group_name_H-M   'P 1'
#
loop_
_entity.id
_entity.type
_entity.pdbx_description
1 polymer ?
#
loop_
_entity_poly.entity_id
_entity_poly.type
_entity_poly.pdbx_seq_one_letter_code
_entity_poly.pdbx_strand_id
1 'polypeptide(L)'
;MREPKSIVSYQTTEYGHVKVTLANVMDARGITRNRLRTLTGVKYDVIDRYYKGQDIALVDLDFLAKVCYVLDCTVEDLLQYEGPDQ
;
A
#
# COMPACT_ATOMS: atom_id res chain seq x y z
N MET A 1 21.28 -6.64 -15.56
CA MET A 1 19.81 -6.43 -15.60
C MET A 1 19.15 -7.79 -15.59
N ARG A 2 18.17 -8.03 -14.73
CA ARG A 2 17.33 -9.24 -14.79
C ARG A 2 16.32 -9.06 -15.91
N GLU A 3 16.12 -10.06 -16.75
CA GLU A 3 15.12 -10.02 -17.81
C GLU A 3 13.70 -9.98 -17.21
N PRO A 4 12.77 -9.22 -17.82
CA PRO A 4 11.38 -9.15 -17.35
C PRO A 4 10.66 -10.49 -17.55
N LYS A 5 9.87 -10.91 -16.54
CA LYS A 5 9.08 -12.16 -16.58
C LYS A 5 7.76 -11.93 -17.34
N SER A 6 7.35 -12.90 -18.16
CA SER A 6 6.04 -12.91 -18.84
C SER A 6 5.01 -13.68 -18.01
N ILE A 7 3.82 -13.11 -17.81
CA ILE A 7 2.67 -13.75 -17.14
C ILE A 7 1.79 -14.51 -18.16
N VAL A 8 2.01 -14.33 -19.47
CA VAL A 8 1.23 -14.99 -20.53
C VAL A 8 1.79 -16.39 -20.79
N SER A 9 1.36 -17.37 -19.99
CA SER A 9 1.48 -18.81 -20.27
C SER A 9 0.14 -19.49 -19.93
N TYR A 10 -0.23 -20.58 -20.60
CA TYR A 10 -1.54 -21.26 -20.48
C TYR A 10 -1.83 -21.89 -19.10
N GLN A 11 -1.01 -21.59 -18.09
CA GLN A 11 -1.16 -21.97 -16.69
C GLN A 11 -1.10 -20.71 -15.85
N THR A 12 -2.09 -20.49 -14.98
CA THR A 12 -2.13 -19.39 -14.01
C THR A 12 -0.89 -19.47 -13.13
N THR A 13 0.17 -18.80 -13.54
CA THR A 13 1.39 -18.68 -12.74
C THR A 13 1.08 -17.59 -11.74
N GLU A 14 0.97 -17.95 -10.45
CA GLU A 14 0.87 -16.98 -9.37
C GLU A 14 2.06 -16.02 -9.51
N TYR A 15 1.80 -14.73 -9.77
CA TYR A 15 2.83 -13.71 -9.98
C TYR A 15 3.05 -12.89 -8.70
N GLY A 16 2.54 -13.36 -7.56
CA GLY A 16 2.55 -12.65 -6.29
C GLY A 16 1.52 -11.53 -6.24
N HIS A 17 1.64 -10.66 -5.24
CA HIS A 17 0.74 -9.53 -5.04
C HIS A 17 1.45 -8.34 -4.38
N VAL A 18 0.86 -7.15 -4.51
CA VAL A 18 1.33 -5.95 -3.80
C VAL A 18 0.46 -5.78 -2.56
N LYS A 19 1.11 -5.64 -1.41
CA LYS A 19 0.50 -5.45 -0.10
C LYS A 19 0.70 -4.02 0.38
N VAL A 20 -0.32 -3.49 1.06
CA VAL A 20 -0.26 -2.18 1.70
C VAL A 20 0.23 -2.32 3.13
N THR A 21 1.24 -1.54 3.52
CA THR A 21 1.91 -1.58 4.83
C THR A 21 1.69 -0.31 5.65
N LEU A 22 0.62 0.44 5.36
CA LEU A 22 0.29 1.69 6.03
C LEU A 22 0.24 1.56 7.57
N ALA A 23 -0.29 0.43 8.09
CA ALA A 23 -0.34 0.20 9.53
C ALA A 23 1.04 0.29 10.20
N ASN A 24 2.05 -0.38 9.63
CA ASN A 24 3.42 -0.38 10.17
C ASN A 24 3.98 1.04 10.26
N VAL A 25 3.77 1.82 9.21
CA VAL A 25 4.25 3.20 9.10
C VAL A 25 3.54 4.11 10.11
N MET A 26 2.23 3.94 10.29
CA MET A 26 1.44 4.71 11.25
C MET A 26 1.79 4.37 12.69
N ASP A 27 1.95 3.08 13.00
CA ASP A 27 2.26 2.60 14.34
C ASP A 27 3.67 3.03 14.76
N ALA A 28 4.66 2.95 13.85
CA ALA A 28 6.02 3.44 14.09
C ALA A 28 6.08 4.95 14.42
N ARG A 29 5.09 5.72 13.94
CA ARG A 29 4.99 7.18 14.13
C ARG A 29 4.00 7.58 15.22
N GLY A 30 3.31 6.62 15.84
CA GLY A 30 2.28 6.88 16.86
C GLY A 30 1.09 7.68 16.32
N ILE A 31 0.79 7.60 15.03
CA ILE A 31 -0.30 8.37 14.39
C ILE A 31 -1.54 7.50 14.28
N THR A 32 -2.66 7.99 14.84
CA THR A 32 -3.95 7.31 14.71
C THR A 32 -4.58 7.54 13.34
N ARG A 33 -5.44 6.61 12.89
CA ARG A 33 -6.24 6.76 11.64
C ARG A 33 -7.02 8.07 11.61
N ASN A 34 -7.57 8.46 12.76
CA ASN A 34 -8.31 9.70 12.89
C ASN A 34 -7.43 10.94 12.77
N ARG A 35 -6.19 10.87 13.28
CA ARG A 35 -5.20 11.94 13.09
C ARG A 35 -4.78 12.05 11.63
N LEU A 36 -4.52 10.93 10.95
CA LEU A 36 -4.19 10.92 9.52
C LEU A 36 -5.32 11.51 8.67
N ARG A 37 -6.58 11.24 9.00
CA ARG A 37 -7.76 11.84 8.37
C ARG A 37 -7.74 13.36 8.44
N THR A 38 -7.48 13.90 9.62
CA THR A 38 -7.40 15.36 9.83
C THR A 38 -6.24 15.98 9.06
N LEU A 39 -5.09 15.29 8.96
CA LEU A 39 -3.90 15.80 8.28
C LEU A 39 -4.00 15.74 6.75
N THR A 40 -4.64 14.70 6.20
CA THR A 40 -4.71 14.46 4.75
C THR A 40 -6.02 14.95 4.12
N GLY A 41 -7.06 15.19 4.91
CA GLY A 41 -8.42 15.48 4.43
C GLY A 41 -9.11 14.30 3.75
N VAL A 42 -8.49 13.12 3.74
CA VAL A 42 -9.03 11.90 3.12
C VAL A 42 -10.14 11.33 4.01
N LYS A 43 -11.17 10.71 3.41
CA LYS A 43 -12.25 10.06 4.15
C LYS A 43 -11.72 8.95 5.07
N TYR A 44 -12.28 8.84 6.28
CA TYR A 44 -11.87 7.84 7.27
C TYR A 44 -11.91 6.43 6.70
N ASP A 45 -12.98 6.07 5.98
CA ASP A 45 -13.16 4.72 5.42
C ASP A 45 -12.08 4.34 4.39
N VAL A 46 -11.52 5.34 3.68
CA VAL A 46 -10.39 5.11 2.79
C VAL A 46 -9.16 4.80 3.63
N ILE A 47 -8.85 5.64 4.61
CA ILE A 47 -7.70 5.40 5.51
C ILE A 47 -7.82 4.05 6.23
N ASP A 48 -9.01 3.71 6.74
CA ASP A 48 -9.24 2.44 7.45
C ASP A 48 -9.04 1.22 6.53
N ARG A 49 -9.47 1.31 5.26
CA ARG A 49 -9.21 0.27 4.26
C ARG A 49 -7.73 0.08 3.99
N TYR A 50 -7.00 1.18 3.73
CA TYR A 50 -5.55 1.14 3.51
C TYR A 50 -4.79 0.71 4.75
N TYR A 51 -5.26 1.07 5.95
CA TYR A 51 -4.67 0.63 7.20
C TYR A 51 -4.82 -0.89 7.39
N LYS A 52 -5.99 -1.44 7.09
CA LYS A 52 -6.23 -2.89 7.19
C LYS A 52 -5.50 -3.69 6.10
N GLY A 53 -5.19 -3.05 4.96
CA GLY A 53 -4.51 -3.69 3.84
C GLY A 53 -5.33 -4.80 3.17
N GLN A 54 -6.65 -4.81 3.35
CA GLN A 54 -7.55 -5.84 2.83
C GLN A 54 -8.27 -5.37 1.57
N ASP A 55 -8.37 -6.26 0.57
CA ASP A 55 -9.16 -6.09 -0.65
C ASP A 55 -8.83 -4.83 -1.48
N ILE A 56 -7.54 -4.48 -1.56
CA ILE A 56 -7.07 -3.32 -2.34
C ILE A 56 -6.60 -3.80 -3.72
N ALA A 57 -7.50 -3.72 -4.70
CA ALA A 57 -7.17 -4.02 -6.10
C ALA A 57 -6.64 -2.79 -6.87
N LEU A 58 -7.03 -1.58 -6.46
CA LEU A 58 -6.62 -0.34 -7.08
C LEU A 58 -6.14 0.65 -6.02
N VAL A 59 -4.96 1.23 -6.27
CA VAL A 59 -4.37 2.25 -5.41
C VAL A 59 -4.58 3.64 -6.00
N ASP A 60 -5.00 4.57 -5.15
CA ASP A 60 -5.08 5.99 -5.47
C ASP A 60 -3.72 6.65 -5.20
N LEU A 61 -3.08 7.14 -6.27
CA LEU A 61 -1.76 7.76 -6.19
C LEU A 61 -1.80 9.12 -5.48
N ASP A 62 -2.90 9.86 -5.55
CA ASP A 62 -3.05 11.13 -4.80
C ASP A 62 -3.19 10.85 -3.31
N PHE A 63 -3.89 9.77 -2.94
CA PHE A 63 -3.90 9.29 -1.55
C PHE A 63 -2.49 8.96 -1.06
N LEU A 64 -1.72 8.16 -1.81
CA LEU A 64 -0.35 7.83 -1.43
C LEU A 64 0.53 9.08 -1.30
N ALA A 65 0.45 10.02 -2.25
CA ALA A 65 1.23 11.25 -2.22
C ALA A 65 0.93 12.08 -0.95
N LYS A 66 -0.34 12.21 -0.58
CA LYS A 66 -0.76 12.90 0.66
C LYS A 66 -0.21 12.20 1.90
N VAL A 67 -0.28 10.87 1.94
CA VAL A 67 0.23 10.08 3.07
C VAL A 67 1.74 10.19 3.17
N CYS A 68 2.47 10.04 2.06
CA CYS A 68 3.92 10.21 1.98
C CYS A 68 4.34 11.58 2.51
N TYR A 69 3.67 12.65 2.07
CA TYR A 69 3.96 14.01 2.52
C TYR A 69 3.67 14.22 4.01
N VAL A 70 2.49 13.79 4.49
CA VAL A 70 2.06 14.01 5.88
C VAL A 70 2.87 13.20 6.87
N LEU A 71 3.24 11.98 6.49
CA LEU A 71 3.98 11.08 7.37
C LEU A 71 5.49 11.17 7.17
N ASP A 72 5.98 11.91 6.17
CA ASP A 72 7.41 11.97 5.79
C ASP A 72 7.97 10.57 5.46
N CYS A 73 7.31 9.85 4.55
CA CYS A 73 7.77 8.55 4.02
C CYS A 73 7.77 8.49 2.49
N THR A 74 8.41 7.45 1.98
CA THR A 74 8.42 7.08 0.57
C THR A 74 7.25 6.14 0.23
N VAL A 75 7.06 5.84 -1.05
CA VAL A 75 5.98 4.95 -1.50
C VAL A 75 6.30 3.50 -1.14
N GLU A 76 7.58 3.15 -1.14
CA GLU A 76 8.15 1.85 -0.78
C GLU A 76 7.88 1.49 0.69
N ASP A 77 7.69 2.49 1.55
CA ASP A 77 7.29 2.28 2.95
C ASP A 77 5.81 1.87 3.06
N LEU A 78 4.99 2.25 2.08
CA LEU A 78 3.53 2.04 2.07
C LEU A 78 3.10 0.82 1.25
N LEU A 79 3.93 0.40 0.29
CA LEU A 79 3.65 -0.70 -0.64
C LEU A 79 4.81 -1.68 -0.68
N GLN A 80 4.52 -2.96 -0.48
CA GLN A 80 5.48 -4.04 -0.55
C GLN A 80 5.01 -5.11 -1.54
N TYR A 81 5.89 -5.51 -2.46
CA TYR A 81 5.63 -6.67 -3.32
C TYR A 81 6.00 -7.96 -2.59
N GLU A 82 5.06 -8.90 -2.54
CA GLU A 82 5.25 -10.27 -2.09
C GLU A 82 5.20 -11.18 -3.33
N GLY A 83 6.29 -11.91 -3.59
CA GLY A 83 6.34 -12.88 -4.68
C GLY A 83 5.35 -14.04 -4.47
N PRO A 84 5.14 -14.90 -5.48
CA PRO A 84 4.28 -16.05 -5.30
C PRO A 84 4.78 -16.96 -4.18
N ASP A 85 3.84 -17.50 -3.40
CA ASP A 85 4.11 -18.59 -2.47
C ASP A 85 4.73 -19.75 -3.24
N GLN A 86 5.83 -20.29 -2.70
CA GLN A 86 6.64 -21.31 -3.37
C GLN A 86 6.05 -22.71 -3.19
#